data_AF-A0A6P1DL45-F1
#
_entry.id   AF-A0A6P1DL45-F1
#
_cell.length_a   1.000
_cell.length_b   1.000
_cell.length_c   1.000
_cell.angle_alpha   90.00
_cell.angle_beta   90.00
_cell.angle_gamma   90.00
#
_symmetry.space_group_name_H-M   'P 1'
#
loop_
_entity.id
_entity.type
_entity.pdbx_description
1 polymer ?
#
loop_
_entity_poly.entity_id
_entity_poly.type
_entity_poly.pdbx_seq_one_letter_code
_entity_poly.pdbx_strand_id
1 'polypeptide(L)'
;MENTNIIELLSYTIPSFVTGAVAYYFFLAHTKNEERKLRLSLLRENQKQSLPIRLQAYERMALFLERINPSKLVLRITSVNNDINAYSQSLINTIEQEFEHNLAQQIYISDKCWSVIMSAKNATILIIQKTAEEETVNTAQELREAIIKRILNSSAPSTTALAFIKDEVRNFI
;
A
#
# COMPACT_ATOMS: atom_id res chain seq x y z
N MET A 1 56.94 57.83 -13.47
CA MET A 1 56.44 57.07 -14.65
C MET A 1 56.33 55.58 -14.34
N GLU A 2 57.21 54.97 -13.55
CA GLU A 2 57.13 53.54 -13.24
C GLU A 2 56.02 53.19 -12.22
N ASN A 3 55.87 53.96 -11.14
CA ASN A 3 54.81 53.75 -10.13
C ASN A 3 53.39 53.95 -10.68
N THR A 4 53.21 54.84 -11.67
CA THR A 4 51.90 55.08 -12.31
C THR A 4 51.45 53.87 -13.12
N ASN A 5 52.38 53.20 -13.80
CA ASN A 5 52.08 52.00 -14.58
C ASN A 5 51.70 50.81 -13.69
N ILE A 6 52.32 50.68 -12.51
CA ILE A 6 51.98 49.64 -11.53
C ILE A 6 50.58 49.87 -10.95
N ILE A 7 50.21 51.12 -10.66
CA ILE A 7 48.89 51.47 -10.15
C ILE A 7 47.80 51.24 -11.21
N GLU A 8 48.08 51.55 -12.48
CA GLU A 8 47.17 51.25 -13.60
C GLU A 8 46.98 49.73 -13.76
N LEU A 9 48.06 48.95 -13.72
CA LEU A 9 47.98 47.48 -13.81
C LEU A 9 47.16 46.87 -12.68
N LEU A 10 47.34 47.35 -11.44
CA LEU A 10 46.55 46.94 -10.28
C LEU A 10 45.07 47.31 -10.42
N SER A 11 44.77 48.48 -10.98
CA SER A 11 43.42 48.97 -11.19
C SER A 11 42.61 48.09 -12.16
N TYR A 12 43.27 47.40 -13.11
CA TYR A 12 42.61 46.42 -13.99
C TYR A 12 42.64 44.98 -13.43
N THR A 13 43.69 44.62 -12.70
CA THR A 13 43.86 43.25 -12.17
C THR A 13 42.88 42.96 -11.02
N ILE A 14 42.64 43.92 -10.13
CA ILE A 14 41.73 43.73 -8.99
C ILE A 14 40.29 43.45 -9.43
N PRO A 15 39.65 44.25 -10.32
CA PRO A 15 38.31 43.95 -10.81
C PRO A 15 38.23 42.63 -11.59
N SER A 16 39.29 42.28 -12.34
CA SER A 16 39.37 41.00 -13.05
C SER A 16 39.35 39.82 -12.07
N PHE A 17 40.13 39.89 -10.99
CA PHE A 17 40.15 38.85 -9.96
C PHE A 17 38.81 38.74 -9.22
N VAL A 18 38.21 39.87 -8.84
CA VAL A 18 36.88 39.90 -8.20
C VAL A 18 35.82 39.28 -9.13
N THR A 19 35.84 39.63 -10.41
CA THR A 19 34.93 39.06 -11.41
C THR A 19 35.14 37.55 -11.56
N GLY A 20 36.41 37.10 -11.61
CA GLY A 20 36.75 35.67 -11.64
C GLY A 20 36.26 34.91 -10.41
N ALA A 21 36.40 35.48 -9.22
CA ALA A 21 35.92 34.88 -7.97
C ALA A 21 34.38 34.80 -7.94
N VAL A 22 33.68 35.86 -8.34
CA VAL A 22 32.21 35.88 -8.44
C VAL A 22 31.72 34.87 -9.48
N ALA A 23 32.36 34.82 -10.66
CA ALA A 23 32.03 33.85 -11.70
C ALA A 23 32.24 32.42 -11.19
N TYR A 24 33.38 32.13 -10.54
CA TYR A 24 33.65 30.82 -9.97
C TYR A 24 32.61 30.41 -8.92
N TYR A 25 32.27 31.30 -7.99
CA TYR A 25 31.23 31.05 -7.00
C TYR A 25 29.86 30.83 -7.66
N PHE A 26 29.51 31.64 -8.67
CA PHE A 26 28.26 31.51 -9.40
C PHE A 26 28.18 30.17 -10.15
N PHE A 27 29.26 29.76 -10.83
CA PHE A 27 29.35 28.46 -11.50
C PHE A 27 29.16 27.31 -10.50
N LEU A 28 29.86 27.34 -9.36
CA LEU A 28 29.69 26.31 -8.32
C LEU A 28 28.26 26.26 -7.77
N ALA A 29 27.68 27.42 -7.45
CA ALA A 29 26.31 27.52 -6.93
C ALA A 29 25.28 27.05 -7.97
N HIS A 30 25.49 27.38 -9.25
CA HIS A 30 24.62 26.98 -10.35
C HIS A 30 24.69 25.46 -10.59
N THR A 31 25.89 24.87 -10.68
CA THR A 31 26.07 23.43 -10.85
C THR A 31 25.42 22.64 -9.72
N LYS A 32 25.64 23.08 -8.47
CA LYS A 32 24.99 22.44 -7.30
C LYS A 32 23.46 22.52 -7.35
N ASN A 33 22.92 23.62 -7.86
CA ASN A 33 21.47 23.78 -8.00
C ASN A 33 20.90 22.90 -9.12
N GLU A 34 21.60 22.77 -10.25
CA GLU A 34 21.23 21.88 -11.35
C GLU A 34 21.28 20.40 -10.94
N GLU A 35 22.33 19.97 -10.21
CA GLU A 35 22.39 18.63 -9.63
C GLU A 35 21.20 18.34 -8.70
N ARG A 36 20.82 19.32 -7.87
CA ARG A 36 19.64 19.18 -6.99
C ARG A 36 18.35 19.04 -7.80
N LYS A 37 18.18 19.86 -8.84
CA LYS A 37 17.00 19.76 -9.74
C LYS A 37 16.94 18.41 -10.44
N LEU A 38 18.07 17.94 -10.97
CA LEU A 38 18.18 16.64 -11.64
C LEU A 38 17.85 15.50 -10.67
N ARG A 39 18.38 15.53 -9.44
CA ARG A 39 18.05 14.52 -8.43
C ARG A 39 16.56 14.52 -8.10
N LEU A 40 15.93 15.70 -7.97
CA LEU A 40 14.50 15.83 -7.73
C LEU A 40 13.66 15.34 -8.93
N SER A 41 14.09 15.58 -10.17
CA SER A 41 13.39 15.06 -11.35
C SER A 41 13.46 13.55 -11.44
N LEU A 42 14.62 12.95 -11.17
CA LEU A 42 14.79 11.49 -11.15
C LEU A 42 13.94 10.84 -10.06
N LEU A 43 13.87 11.44 -8.86
CA LEU A 43 13.00 10.95 -7.79
C LEU A 43 11.51 11.02 -8.19
N ARG A 44 11.08 12.12 -8.83
CA ARG A 44 9.71 12.26 -9.35
C ARG A 44 9.39 11.26 -10.45
N GLU A 45 10.35 10.97 -11.32
CA GLU A 45 10.20 9.99 -12.39
C GLU A 45 10.06 8.56 -11.83
N ASN A 46 10.92 8.18 -10.88
CA ASN A 46 10.80 6.91 -10.16
C ASN A 46 9.47 6.80 -9.40
N GLN A 47 9.01 7.89 -8.78
CA GLN A 47 7.70 7.92 -8.13
C GLN A 47 6.56 7.75 -9.14
N LYS A 48 6.64 8.41 -10.30
CA LYS A 48 5.65 8.28 -11.39
C LYS A 48 5.55 6.85 -11.92
N GLN A 49 6.66 6.12 -11.96
CA GLN A 49 6.67 4.71 -12.40
C GLN A 49 6.19 3.74 -11.31
N SER A 50 6.53 3.99 -10.04
CA SER A 50 6.18 3.09 -8.93
C SER A 50 4.77 3.31 -8.36
N LEU A 51 4.24 4.53 -8.43
CA LEU A 51 2.92 4.88 -7.91
C LEU A 51 1.80 4.01 -8.50
N PRO A 52 1.70 3.81 -9.84
CA PRO A 52 0.67 2.93 -10.41
C PRO A 52 0.74 1.50 -9.91
N ILE A 53 1.94 0.93 -9.77
CA ILE A 53 2.15 -0.45 -9.29
C ILE A 53 1.67 -0.57 -7.83
N ARG A 54 1.98 0.43 -7.00
CA ARG A 54 1.53 0.45 -5.60
C ARG A 54 0.02 0.60 -5.50
N LEU A 55 -0.60 1.49 -6.26
CA LEU A 55 -2.06 1.65 -6.29
C LEU A 55 -2.74 0.37 -6.76
N GLN A 56 -2.22 -0.29 -7.79
CA GLN A 56 -2.71 -1.57 -8.26
C GLN A 56 -2.64 -2.65 -7.17
N ALA A 57 -1.55 -2.69 -6.39
CA ALA A 57 -1.45 -3.62 -5.26
C ALA A 57 -2.53 -3.35 -4.20
N TYR A 58 -2.78 -2.08 -3.85
CA TYR A 58 -3.88 -1.72 -2.94
C TYR A 58 -5.26 -2.08 -3.49
N GLU A 59 -5.51 -1.89 -4.79
CA GLU A 59 -6.75 -2.32 -5.44
C GLU A 59 -6.96 -3.83 -5.33
N ARG A 60 -5.90 -4.61 -5.55
CA ARG A 60 -5.96 -6.08 -5.41
C ARG A 60 -6.21 -6.50 -3.96
N MET A 61 -5.61 -5.82 -2.98
CA MET A 61 -5.90 -6.06 -1.56
C MET A 61 -7.34 -5.69 -1.20
N ALA A 62 -7.86 -4.59 -1.73
CA ALA A 62 -9.25 -4.22 -1.54
C ALA A 62 -10.20 -5.27 -2.14
N LEU A 63 -9.93 -5.75 -3.36
CA LEU A 63 -10.69 -6.83 -3.99
C LEU A 63 -10.63 -8.12 -3.18
N PHE A 64 -9.47 -8.48 -2.65
CA PHE A 64 -9.31 -9.63 -1.76
C PHE A 64 -10.25 -9.51 -0.53
N LEU A 65 -10.20 -8.38 0.18
CA LEU A 65 -11.05 -8.14 1.36
C LEU A 65 -12.55 -8.16 1.04
N GLU A 66 -12.96 -7.64 -0.12
CA GLU A 66 -14.33 -7.72 -0.61
C GLU A 66 -14.76 -9.16 -0.94
N ARG A 67 -13.84 -9.97 -1.49
CA ARG A 67 -14.11 -11.37 -1.84
C ARG A 67 -14.22 -12.26 -0.61
N ILE A 68 -13.37 -12.07 0.40
CA ILE A 68 -13.43 -12.86 1.64
C ILE A 68 -14.52 -12.39 2.59
N ASN A 69 -15.23 -11.29 2.29
CA ASN A 69 -16.33 -10.82 3.11
C ASN A 69 -17.34 -11.97 3.32
N PRO A 70 -17.55 -12.41 4.57
CA PRO A 70 -18.23 -13.67 4.77
C PRO A 70 -19.70 -13.63 4.34
N SER A 71 -20.37 -12.47 4.35
CA SER A 71 -21.73 -12.31 3.80
C SER A 71 -21.81 -12.56 2.30
N LYS A 72 -20.75 -12.27 1.55
CA LYS A 72 -20.66 -12.51 0.10
C LYS A 72 -20.10 -13.91 -0.19
N LEU A 73 -19.16 -14.37 0.63
CA LEU A 73 -18.48 -15.66 0.48
C LEU A 73 -19.47 -16.83 0.58
N VAL A 74 -20.32 -16.83 1.61
CA VAL A 74 -21.26 -17.94 1.87
C VAL A 74 -22.34 -18.10 0.78
N LEU A 75 -22.64 -17.03 0.03
CA LEU A 75 -23.58 -17.06 -1.09
C LEU A 75 -22.94 -17.62 -2.36
N ARG A 76 -21.64 -17.41 -2.55
CA ARG A 76 -20.90 -17.85 -3.74
C ARG A 76 -20.49 -19.32 -3.67
N ILE A 77 -20.31 -19.84 -2.46
CA ILE A 77 -19.91 -21.24 -2.24
C ILE A 77 -21.14 -22.07 -1.91
N THR A 78 -21.35 -23.13 -2.69
CA THR A 78 -22.38 -24.12 -2.46
C THR A 78 -21.87 -25.21 -1.52
N SER A 79 -22.77 -25.72 -0.67
CA SER A 79 -22.49 -26.90 0.15
C SER A 79 -22.72 -28.16 -0.68
N VAL A 80 -21.84 -29.14 -0.53
CA VAL A 80 -22.04 -30.49 -1.04
C VAL A 80 -22.66 -31.32 0.09
N ASN A 81 -23.81 -31.94 -0.18
CA ASN A 81 -24.53 -32.83 0.74
C ASN A 81 -24.98 -32.21 2.08
N ASN A 82 -25.02 -30.88 2.19
CA ASN A 82 -25.46 -30.15 3.39
C ASN A 82 -24.60 -30.44 4.66
N ASP A 83 -23.38 -30.93 4.47
CA ASP A 83 -22.42 -31.23 5.54
C ASP A 83 -21.75 -29.93 6.02
N ILE A 84 -21.78 -29.69 7.34
CA ILE A 84 -21.21 -28.50 7.99
C ILE A 84 -19.69 -28.46 7.82
N ASN A 85 -19.01 -29.56 8.08
CA ASN A 85 -17.55 -29.63 8.09
C ASN A 85 -17.03 -29.42 6.67
N ALA A 86 -17.63 -30.12 5.69
CA ALA A 86 -17.28 -29.95 4.29
C ALA A 86 -17.52 -28.51 3.80
N TYR A 87 -18.62 -27.88 4.23
CA TYR A 87 -18.93 -26.51 3.85
C TYR A 87 -17.98 -25.49 4.51
N SER A 88 -17.75 -25.60 5.81
CA SER A 88 -16.81 -24.76 6.56
C SER A 88 -15.40 -24.83 5.97
N GLN A 89 -14.92 -26.04 5.68
CA GLN A 89 -13.62 -26.24 5.05
C GLN A 89 -13.56 -25.66 3.64
N SER A 90 -14.64 -25.77 2.85
CA SER A 90 -14.71 -25.16 1.51
C SER A 90 -14.62 -23.63 1.57
N LEU A 91 -15.28 -22.99 2.55
CA LEU A 91 -15.18 -21.54 2.79
C LEU A 91 -13.74 -21.13 3.14
N ILE A 92 -13.12 -21.84 4.08
CA ILE A 92 -11.74 -21.56 4.52
C ILE A 92 -10.76 -21.74 3.36
N ASN A 93 -10.86 -22.83 2.60
CA ASN A 93 -9.99 -23.10 1.46
C ASN A 93 -10.10 -21.99 0.39
N THR A 94 -11.31 -21.47 0.15
CA THR A 94 -11.49 -20.37 -0.80
C THR A 94 -10.85 -19.07 -0.32
N ILE A 95 -10.90 -18.79 0.99
CA ILE A 95 -10.19 -17.63 1.57
C ILE A 95 -8.68 -17.78 1.39
N GLU A 96 -8.14 -18.97 1.67
CA GLU A 96 -6.71 -19.26 1.50
C GLU A 96 -6.27 -19.13 0.04
N GLN A 97 -7.03 -19.70 -0.90
CA GLN A 97 -6.72 -19.58 -2.33
C GLN A 97 -6.73 -18.12 -2.80
N GLU A 98 -7.76 -17.35 -2.46
CA GLU A 98 -7.81 -15.91 -2.79
C GLU A 98 -6.65 -15.12 -2.16
N PHE A 99 -6.20 -15.53 -0.97
CA PHE A 99 -5.03 -14.94 -0.33
C PHE A 99 -3.75 -15.28 -1.07
N GLU A 100 -3.51 -16.55 -1.40
CA GLU A 100 -2.33 -17.00 -2.17
C GLU A 100 -2.25 -16.32 -3.54
N HIS A 101 -3.38 -16.16 -4.23
CA HIS A 101 -3.46 -15.44 -5.50
C HIS A 101 -3.04 -13.97 -5.42
N ASN A 102 -3.07 -13.38 -4.22
CA ASN A 102 -2.73 -11.98 -3.99
C ASN A 102 -1.50 -11.78 -3.09
N LEU A 103 -0.88 -12.86 -2.60
CA LEU A 103 0.24 -12.81 -1.65
C LEU A 103 1.42 -11.98 -2.17
N ALA A 104 1.72 -12.07 -3.46
CA ALA A 104 2.82 -11.32 -4.08
C ALA A 104 2.66 -9.79 -3.96
N GLN A 105 1.44 -9.28 -3.75
CA GLN A 105 1.18 -7.85 -3.62
C GLN A 105 1.71 -7.26 -2.29
N GLN A 106 2.04 -8.11 -1.31
CA GLN A 106 2.54 -7.66 0.00
C GLN A 106 3.79 -6.77 -0.11
N ILE A 107 4.62 -6.94 -1.16
CA ILE A 107 5.87 -6.20 -1.33
C ILE A 107 5.64 -4.72 -1.72
N TYR A 108 4.42 -4.34 -2.08
CA TYR A 108 4.08 -2.99 -2.58
C TYR A 108 3.23 -2.16 -1.60
N ILE A 109 2.78 -2.76 -0.50
CA ILE A 109 1.99 -2.14 0.56
C ILE A 109 2.83 -2.00 1.83
N SER A 110 2.37 -1.20 2.81
CA SER A 110 3.10 -1.08 4.08
C SER A 110 2.93 -2.32 4.95
N ASP A 111 3.91 -2.57 5.83
CA ASP A 111 3.84 -3.65 6.83
C ASP A 111 2.63 -3.50 7.75
N LYS A 112 2.25 -2.25 8.05
CA LYS A 112 1.07 -1.94 8.87
C LYS A 112 -0.22 -2.34 8.14
N CYS A 113 -0.35 -1.98 6.87
CA CYS A 113 -1.46 -2.41 6.02
C CYS A 113 -1.56 -3.92 5.96
N TRP A 114 -0.42 -4.56 5.71
CA TRP A 114 -0.33 -6.00 5.58
C TRP A 114 -0.76 -6.72 6.85
N SER A 115 -0.31 -6.25 8.01
CA SER A 115 -0.72 -6.78 9.31
C SER A 115 -2.23 -6.69 9.54
N VAL A 116 -2.86 -5.57 9.13
CA VAL A 116 -4.31 -5.38 9.21
C VAL A 116 -5.04 -6.35 8.28
N ILE A 117 -4.57 -6.54 7.06
CA ILE A 117 -5.15 -7.49 6.08
C ILE A 117 -5.06 -8.93 6.61
N MET A 118 -3.90 -9.32 7.12
CA MET A 118 -3.67 -10.63 7.74
C MET A 118 -4.61 -10.86 8.93
N SER A 119 -4.76 -9.85 9.79
CA SER A 119 -5.68 -9.91 10.93
C SER A 119 -7.13 -10.08 10.48
N ALA A 120 -7.58 -9.37 9.44
CA ALA A 120 -8.92 -9.50 8.90
C ALA A 120 -9.17 -10.88 8.26
N LYS A 121 -8.19 -11.43 7.53
CA LYS A 121 -8.25 -12.80 7.00
C LYS A 121 -8.43 -13.81 8.14
N ASN A 122 -7.53 -13.77 9.12
CA ASN A 122 -7.52 -14.73 10.22
C ASN A 122 -8.79 -14.64 11.08
N ALA A 123 -9.26 -13.42 11.36
CA ALA A 123 -10.51 -13.20 12.07
C ALA A 123 -11.72 -13.74 11.28
N THR A 124 -11.71 -13.62 9.96
CA THR A 124 -12.77 -14.17 9.10
C THR A 124 -12.80 -15.70 9.16
N ILE A 125 -11.64 -16.36 9.07
CA ILE A 125 -11.52 -17.82 9.24
C ILE A 125 -12.01 -18.24 10.62
N LEU A 126 -11.61 -17.52 11.68
CA LEU A 126 -12.00 -17.81 13.05
C LEU A 126 -13.52 -17.70 13.24
N ILE A 127 -14.17 -16.70 12.63
CA ILE A 127 -15.63 -16.57 12.66
C ILE A 127 -16.28 -17.80 12.04
N ILE A 128 -15.79 -18.27 10.88
CA ILE A 128 -16.35 -19.45 10.21
C ILE A 128 -16.19 -20.70 11.09
N GLN A 129 -14.99 -20.94 11.62
CA GLN A 129 -14.70 -22.08 12.49
C GLN A 129 -15.58 -22.08 13.74
N LYS A 130 -15.60 -20.97 14.49
CA LYS A 130 -16.39 -20.88 15.72
C LYS A 130 -17.89 -21.02 15.47
N THR A 131 -18.39 -20.53 14.34
CA THR A 131 -19.82 -20.66 14.02
C THR A 131 -20.18 -22.10 13.62
N ALA A 132 -19.25 -22.84 13.02
CA ALA A 132 -19.43 -24.26 12.70
C ALA A 132 -19.41 -25.18 13.93
N GLU A 133 -18.78 -24.74 15.03
CA GLU A 133 -18.70 -25.47 16.29
C GLU A 133 -19.91 -25.22 17.22
N GLU A 134 -20.82 -24.32 16.86
CA GLU A 134 -22.00 -24.00 17.68
C GLU A 134 -23.01 -25.15 17.67
N GLU A 135 -23.46 -25.60 18.85
CA GLU A 135 -24.43 -26.70 19.00
C GLU A 135 -25.76 -26.45 18.29
N THR A 136 -26.11 -25.19 18.05
CA THR A 136 -27.34 -24.80 17.34
C THR A 136 -27.24 -24.93 15.83
N VAL A 137 -26.07 -25.26 15.29
CA VAL A 137 -25.80 -25.37 13.85
C VAL A 137 -25.58 -26.84 13.51
N ASN A 138 -26.56 -27.45 12.84
CA ASN A 138 -26.58 -28.87 12.48
C ASN A 138 -26.54 -29.11 10.97
N THR A 139 -26.75 -28.07 10.16
CA THR A 139 -26.68 -28.14 8.70
C THR A 139 -25.83 -27.03 8.09
N ALA A 140 -25.35 -27.24 6.86
CA ALA A 140 -24.61 -26.21 6.14
C ALA A 140 -25.47 -24.95 5.86
N GLN A 141 -26.78 -25.13 5.69
CA GLN A 141 -27.71 -24.00 5.55
C GLN A 141 -27.83 -23.21 6.84
N GLU A 142 -27.94 -23.87 8.00
CA GLU A 142 -27.93 -23.20 9.31
C GLU A 142 -26.60 -22.48 9.56
N LEU A 143 -25.46 -23.06 9.15
CA LEU A 143 -24.14 -22.42 9.24
C LEU A 143 -24.11 -21.11 8.44
N ARG A 144 -24.63 -21.13 7.21
CA ARG A 144 -24.72 -19.94 6.36
C ARG A 144 -25.53 -18.84 7.04
N GLU A 145 -26.70 -19.17 7.56
CA GLU A 145 -27.59 -18.21 8.24
C GLU A 145 -26.96 -17.65 9.52
N ALA A 146 -26.32 -18.51 10.32
CA ALA A 146 -25.61 -18.13 11.54
C ALA A 146 -24.45 -17.17 11.26
N ILE A 147 -23.64 -17.45 10.22
CA ILE A 147 -22.54 -16.57 9.79
C ILE A 147 -23.07 -15.19 9.40
N ILE A 148 -24.11 -15.14 8.55
CA ILE A 148 -24.72 -13.87 8.13
C ILE A 148 -25.24 -13.08 9.34
N LYS A 149 -25.95 -13.75 10.25
CA LYS A 149 -26.48 -13.12 11.47
C LYS A 149 -25.37 -12.55 12.36
N ARG A 150 -24.26 -13.28 12.53
CA ARG A 150 -23.10 -12.81 13.31
C ARG A 150 -22.50 -11.53 12.70
N ILE A 151 -22.30 -11.50 11.38
CA ILE A 151 -21.71 -10.35 10.69
C ILE A 151 -22.60 -9.11 10.74
N LEU A 152 -23.92 -9.29 10.68
CA LEU A 152 -24.87 -8.18 10.84
C LEU A 152 -24.74 -7.50 12.21
N ASN A 153 -24.41 -8.25 13.25
CA ASN A 153 -24.28 -7.72 14.61
C ASN A 153 -22.90 -7.13 14.92
N SER A 154 -21.82 -7.62 14.31
CA SER A 154 -20.44 -7.24 14.68
C SER A 154 -19.65 -6.54 13.59
N SER A 155 -20.22 -6.32 12.40
CA SER A 155 -19.53 -5.92 11.17
C SER A 155 -18.47 -6.93 10.71
N ALA A 156 -18.19 -6.99 9.39
CA ALA A 156 -17.19 -7.91 8.87
C ALA A 156 -15.76 -7.39 9.17
N PRO A 157 -14.81 -8.24 9.62
CA PRO A 157 -13.42 -7.84 9.79
C PRO A 157 -12.82 -7.22 8.53
N SER A 158 -13.20 -7.72 7.35
CA SER A 158 -12.75 -7.20 6.06
C SER A 158 -13.19 -5.76 5.80
N THR A 159 -14.34 -5.32 6.33
CA THR A 159 -14.80 -3.93 6.21
C THR A 159 -13.89 -2.96 6.97
N THR A 160 -13.42 -3.36 8.16
CA THR A 160 -12.48 -2.55 8.94
C THR A 160 -11.13 -2.43 8.22
N ALA A 161 -10.63 -3.54 7.67
CA ALA A 161 -9.39 -3.52 6.89
C ALA A 161 -9.53 -2.69 5.59
N LEU A 162 -10.70 -2.71 4.93
CA LEU A 162 -10.98 -1.87 3.76
C LEU A 162 -10.95 -0.37 4.11
N ALA A 163 -11.47 0.01 5.27
CA ALA A 163 -11.39 1.38 5.75
C ALA A 163 -9.93 1.81 5.95
N PHE A 164 -9.10 0.92 6.50
CA PHE A 164 -7.66 1.16 6.66
C PHE A 164 -6.96 1.37 5.31
N ILE A 165 -7.21 0.50 4.32
CA ILE A 165 -6.65 0.66 2.95
C ILE A 165 -7.04 2.02 2.37
N LYS A 166 -8.30 2.43 2.51
CA LYS A 166 -8.78 3.72 1.99
C LYS A 166 -8.06 4.91 2.62
N ASP A 167 -7.86 4.87 3.94
CA ASP A 167 -7.14 5.93 4.66
C ASP A 167 -5.67 5.99 4.24
N GLU A 168 -5.02 4.85 4.11
CA GLU A 168 -3.62 4.78 3.71
C GLU A 168 -3.41 5.24 2.26
N VAL A 169 -4.26 4.82 1.32
CA VAL A 169 -4.20 5.29 -0.07
C VAL A 169 -4.43 6.79 -0.15
N ARG A 170 -5.35 7.33 0.66
CA ARG A 170 -5.60 8.78 0.74
C ARG A 170 -4.38 9.55 1.27
N ASN A 171 -3.63 8.99 2.22
CA ASN A 171 -2.41 9.59 2.75
C ASN A 171 -1.21 9.42 1.80
N PHE A 172 -1.30 8.47 0.87
CA PHE A 172 -0.24 8.11 -0.07
C PHE A 172 -0.26 8.94 -1.36
N ILE A 173 -1.45 9.37 -1.79
CA ILE A 173 -1.69 10.26 -2.94
C ILE A 173 -1.57 11.71 -2.50
#